data_AF-A0A3D2VT50-F1
#
_entry.id   AF-A0A3D2VT50-F1
#
_cell.length_a   1.000
_cell.length_b   1.000
_cell.length_c   1.000
_cell.angle_alpha   90.00
_cell.angle_beta   90.00
_cell.angle_gamma   90.00
#
_symmetry.space_group_name_H-M   'P 1'
#
loop_
_entity.id
_entity.type
_entity.pdbx_description
1 polymer ?
#
loop_
_entity_poly.entity_id
_entity_poly.type
_entity_poly.pdbx_seq_one_letter_code
_entity_poly.pdbx_strand_id
1 'polypeptide(L)'
;MNLLAVTLSGETDWEGFSQAVRFLVRQGVSPDRVIWRTASHREIDLFDAVETAAAADLPTVAALQLPASFVEAARLAFLHKAHARFDLLYRTAWRVVEDRRRWQNPLASDRMRLERMGHQVRREMHWMKAFVRFRRLVDAAGQDHHVAWFEPQHYIVEAVAPFFVGRFGAMRWALLT
;
A
#
# COMPACT_ATOMS: atom_id res chain seq x y z
N MET A 1 -2.61 1.71 29.37
CA MET A 1 -1.60 1.84 28.29
C MET A 1 -2.27 2.55 27.13
N ASN A 2 -1.71 3.66 26.64
CA ASN A 2 -2.34 4.45 25.58
C ASN A 2 -2.04 3.85 24.20
N LEU A 3 -3.10 3.66 23.42
CA LEU A 3 -3.10 3.33 21.99
C LEU A 3 -2.85 4.61 21.18
N LEU A 4 -2.15 4.46 20.06
CA LEU A 4 -1.88 5.52 19.10
C LEU A 4 -2.50 5.15 17.74
N ALA A 5 -3.45 5.95 17.28
CA ALA A 5 -4.01 5.82 15.94
C ALA A 5 -3.20 6.66 14.94
N VAL A 6 -2.65 6.02 13.92
CA VAL A 6 -1.95 6.68 12.81
C VAL A 6 -2.85 6.70 11.58
N THR A 7 -3.15 7.90 11.08
CA THR A 7 -4.02 8.09 9.91
C THR A 7 -3.19 8.39 8.66
N LEU A 8 -3.28 7.51 7.67
CA LEU A 8 -2.72 7.66 6.33
C LEU A 8 -3.65 8.52 5.45
N SER A 9 -3.09 9.22 4.47
CA SER A 9 -3.87 10.02 3.52
C SER A 9 -4.77 9.17 2.60
N GLY A 10 -4.40 7.91 2.37
CA GLY A 10 -5.19 6.96 1.59
C GLY A 10 -4.62 5.54 1.63
N GLU A 11 -5.28 4.63 0.92
CA GLU A 11 -4.92 3.20 0.87
C GLU A 11 -3.58 2.94 0.13
N THR A 12 -3.13 3.91 -0.67
CA THR A 12 -1.91 3.89 -1.49
C THR A 12 -0.80 4.81 -0.94
N ASP A 13 -0.96 5.38 0.25
CA ASP A 13 0.00 6.30 0.89
C ASP A 13 1.25 5.58 1.45
N TRP A 14 2.08 5.07 0.54
CA TRP A 14 3.31 4.36 0.90
C TRP A 14 4.31 5.27 1.63
N GLU A 15 4.44 6.53 1.21
CA GLU A 15 5.42 7.44 1.81
C GLU A 15 5.03 7.76 3.25
N GLY A 16 3.77 8.16 3.50
CA GLY A 16 3.24 8.41 4.83
C GLY A 16 3.33 7.17 5.73
N PHE A 17 2.97 5.99 5.21
CA PHE A 17 3.14 4.74 5.95
C PHE A 17 4.62 4.47 6.29
N SER A 18 5.52 4.58 5.31
CA SER A 18 6.94 4.29 5.54
C SER A 18 7.58 5.26 6.52
N GLN A 19 7.16 6.53 6.49
CA GLN A 19 7.60 7.57 7.41
C GLN A 19 7.09 7.32 8.82
N ALA A 20 5.80 6.97 8.98
CA ALA A 20 5.24 6.57 10.26
C ALA A 20 5.95 5.34 10.85
N VAL A 21 6.21 4.30 10.04
CA VAL A 21 6.96 3.11 10.49
C VAL A 21 8.35 3.49 11.00
N ARG A 22 9.10 4.36 10.29
CA ARG A 22 10.42 4.84 10.74
C ARG A 22 10.32 5.52 12.10
N PHE A 23 9.36 6.43 12.25
CA PHE A 23 9.14 7.16 13.50
C PHE A 23 8.79 6.20 14.65
N LEU A 24 7.75 5.39 14.48
CA LEU A 24 7.23 4.53 15.54
C LEU A 24 8.26 3.49 16.01
N VAL A 25 9.01 2.88 15.08
CA VAL A 25 10.09 1.93 15.41
C VAL A 25 11.15 2.61 16.29
N ARG A 26 11.57 3.84 15.96
CA ARG A 26 12.56 4.56 16.78
C ARG A 26 12.03 4.98 18.13
N GLN A 27 10.73 5.22 18.24
CA GLN A 27 10.08 5.62 19.49
C GLN A 27 9.76 4.46 20.44
N GLY A 28 10.10 3.21 20.10
CA GLY A 28 9.80 2.13 21.04
C GLY A 28 8.32 1.74 21.08
N VAL A 29 7.49 2.15 20.10
CA VAL A 29 6.04 1.90 20.13
C VAL A 29 5.71 0.49 19.67
N SER A 30 5.39 -0.42 20.59
CA SER A 30 5.07 -1.80 20.23
C SER A 30 3.87 -1.91 19.25
N PRO A 31 3.85 -2.89 18.31
CA PRO A 31 2.78 -3.05 17.33
C PRO A 31 1.34 -3.18 17.88
N ASP A 32 1.17 -3.74 19.08
CA ASP A 32 -0.13 -3.83 19.78
C ASP A 32 -0.66 -2.48 20.27
N ARG A 33 0.17 -1.43 20.21
CA ARG A 33 -0.20 -0.06 20.61
C ARG A 33 -0.53 0.85 19.43
N VAL A 34 -0.47 0.35 18.20
CA VAL A 34 -0.68 1.15 16.99
C VAL A 34 -1.94 0.68 16.29
N ILE A 35 -2.82 1.62 15.97
CA ILE A 35 -3.99 1.40 15.11
C ILE A 35 -3.74 2.15 13.81
N TRP A 36 -3.89 1.48 12.67
CA TRP A 36 -3.76 2.11 11.36
C TRP A 36 -5.12 2.49 10.80
N ARG A 37 -5.22 3.71 10.28
CA ARG A 37 -6.43 4.26 9.64
C ARG A 37 -6.08 4.88 8.29
N THR A 38 -7.07 4.98 7.41
CA THR A 38 -6.99 5.78 6.19
C THR A 38 -8.03 6.89 6.26
N ALA A 39 -7.75 8.05 5.66
CA ALA A 39 -8.70 9.17 5.67
C ALA A 39 -10.08 8.80 5.09
N SER A 40 -10.11 7.87 4.14
CA SER A 40 -11.32 7.31 3.53
C SER A 40 -12.13 6.37 4.44
N HIS A 41 -11.60 5.93 5.58
CA HIS A 41 -12.28 5.00 6.51
C HIS A 41 -12.40 5.59 7.92
N ARG A 42 -12.47 6.92 8.01
CA ARG A 42 -12.52 7.65 9.29
C ARG A 42 -13.81 7.43 10.10
N GLU A 43 -14.86 6.84 9.50
CA GLU A 43 -16.23 6.85 10.05
C GLU A 43 -16.57 5.77 11.10
N ILE A 44 -15.70 4.80 11.44
CA ILE A 44 -16.18 3.62 12.21
C ILE A 44 -15.78 3.58 13.70
N ASP A 45 -14.80 4.35 14.18
CA ASP A 45 -14.40 4.23 15.59
C ASP A 45 -15.04 5.29 16.49
N LEU A 46 -16.13 4.89 17.14
CA LEU A 46 -16.86 5.56 18.23
C LEU A 46 -16.04 5.64 19.55
N PHE A 47 -14.71 5.79 19.45
CA PHE A 47 -13.80 5.86 20.59
C PHE A 47 -12.88 7.09 20.46
N ASP A 48 -13.38 8.23 20.92
CA ASP A 48 -12.66 9.52 20.99
C ASP A 48 -11.49 9.55 22.00
N ALA A 49 -11.23 8.45 22.71
CA ALA A 49 -10.20 8.39 23.74
C ALA A 49 -8.82 7.91 23.24
N VAL A 50 -8.63 7.74 21.93
CA VAL A 50 -7.35 7.27 21.33
C VAL A 50 -6.56 8.46 20.82
N GLU A 51 -5.30 8.59 21.27
CA GLU A 51 -4.36 9.58 20.73
C GLU A 51 -4.23 9.37 19.22
N THR A 52 -4.49 10.41 18.44
CA THR A 52 -4.52 10.30 16.97
C THR A 52 -3.47 11.22 16.37
N ALA A 53 -2.68 10.68 15.45
CA ALA A 53 -1.70 11.42 14.67
C ALA A 53 -1.95 11.19 13.18
N ALA A 54 -1.91 12.25 12.37
CA ALA A 54 -1.81 12.08 10.92
C ALA A 54 -0.37 11.68 10.58
N ALA A 55 -0.20 10.73 9.66
CA ALA A 55 1.13 10.28 9.27
C ALA A 55 2.00 11.40 8.70
N ALA A 56 1.38 12.38 8.04
CA ALA A 56 2.03 13.58 7.50
C ALA A 56 2.58 14.53 8.58
N ASP A 57 2.03 14.51 9.79
CA ASP A 57 2.42 15.39 10.89
C ASP A 57 3.53 14.77 11.76
N LEU A 58 3.83 13.48 11.56
CA LEU A 58 4.89 12.80 12.29
C LEU A 58 6.27 13.34 11.85
N PRO A 59 7.20 13.57 12.80
CA PRO A 59 8.54 14.03 12.48
C PRO A 59 9.23 13.17 11.43
N THR A 60 9.95 13.82 10.51
CA THR A 60 10.82 13.11 9.56
C THR A 60 12.00 12.48 10.30
N VAL A 61 12.25 11.19 10.03
CA VAL A 61 13.22 10.38 10.75
C VAL A 61 14.02 9.56 9.74
N ALA A 62 15.33 9.43 9.98
CA ALA A 62 16.21 8.70 9.07
C ALA A 62 15.78 7.23 8.85
N ALA A 63 16.15 6.69 7.69
CA ALA A 63 15.73 5.36 7.25
C ALA A 63 16.13 4.23 8.22
N LEU A 64 15.30 3.18 8.24
CA LEU A 64 15.58 1.94 8.96
C LEU A 64 16.48 1.02 8.13
N GLN A 65 17.36 0.28 8.78
CA GLN A 65 18.23 -0.71 8.14
C GLN A 65 17.48 -2.03 7.92
N LEU A 66 16.70 -2.09 6.85
CA LEU A 66 15.89 -3.26 6.50
C LEU A 66 16.53 -4.06 5.33
N PRO A 67 16.38 -5.39 5.28
CA PRO A 67 16.76 -6.17 4.09
C PRO A 67 16.02 -5.70 2.84
N ALA A 68 16.71 -5.58 1.70
CA ALA A 68 16.09 -5.15 0.44
C ALA A 68 14.90 -6.03 0.04
N SER A 69 15.03 -7.36 0.19
CA SER A 69 13.95 -8.30 -0.10
C SER A 69 12.72 -8.13 0.79
N PHE A 70 12.89 -7.63 2.03
CA PHE A 70 11.76 -7.26 2.87
C PHE A 70 11.04 -6.03 2.31
N VAL A 71 11.79 -5.00 1.93
CA VAL A 71 11.21 -3.76 1.37
C VAL A 71 10.45 -4.05 0.08
N GLU A 72 10.97 -4.92 -0.78
CA GLU A 72 10.29 -5.36 -2.00
C GLU A 72 8.98 -6.10 -1.70
N ALA A 73 8.99 -7.06 -0.78
CA ALA A 73 7.79 -7.78 -0.36
C ALA A 73 6.77 -6.83 0.30
N ALA A 74 7.25 -5.89 1.12
CA ALA A 74 6.44 -4.91 1.81
C ALA A 74 5.70 -3.98 0.84
N ARG A 75 6.40 -3.46 -0.19
CA ARG A 75 5.79 -2.60 -1.22
C ARG A 75 4.64 -3.28 -1.96
N LEU A 76 4.78 -4.57 -2.27
CA LEU A 76 3.71 -5.30 -2.93
C LEU A 76 2.57 -5.63 -1.97
N ALA A 77 2.86 -6.12 -0.77
CA ALA A 77 1.84 -6.44 0.21
C ALA A 77 1.06 -5.19 0.69
N PHE A 78 1.68 -4.01 0.65
CA PHE A 78 1.04 -2.73 0.95
C PHE A 78 -0.15 -2.42 0.04
N LEU A 79 -0.12 -2.87 -1.21
CA LEU A 79 -1.21 -2.67 -2.17
C LEU A 79 -2.34 -3.69 -2.01
N HIS A 80 -2.19 -4.70 -1.13
CA HIS A 80 -3.20 -5.73 -0.94
C HIS A 80 -4.48 -5.14 -0.32
N LYS A 81 -5.64 -5.77 -0.55
CA LYS A 81 -6.94 -5.25 -0.04
C LYS A 81 -7.23 -5.49 1.44
N ALA A 82 -6.40 -6.29 2.09
CA ALA A 82 -6.66 -6.69 3.46
C ALA A 82 -6.50 -5.48 4.39
N HIS A 83 -7.50 -5.21 5.24
CA HIS A 83 -7.43 -4.11 6.20
C HIS A 83 -6.24 -4.25 7.16
N ALA A 84 -5.99 -5.47 7.65
CA ALA A 84 -4.88 -5.77 8.58
C ALA A 84 -3.47 -5.77 7.93
N ARG A 85 -3.32 -5.31 6.68
CA ARG A 85 -2.02 -5.30 5.99
C ARG A 85 -1.04 -4.34 6.64
N PHE A 86 -1.52 -3.18 7.11
CA PHE A 86 -0.66 -2.18 7.75
C PHE A 86 -0.10 -2.71 9.09
N ASP A 87 -0.95 -3.37 9.89
CA ASP A 87 -0.53 -4.04 11.14
C ASP A 87 0.51 -5.13 10.88
N LEU A 88 0.26 -5.98 9.87
CA LEU A 88 1.18 -7.04 9.48
C LEU A 88 2.53 -6.47 8.99
N LEU A 89 2.50 -5.44 8.16
CA LEU A 89 3.71 -4.78 7.67
C LEU A 89 4.50 -4.15 8.82
N TYR A 90 3.81 -3.41 9.69
CA TYR A 90 4.44 -2.73 10.80
C TYR A 90 5.05 -3.70 11.81
N ARG A 91 4.30 -4.72 12.26
CA ARG A 91 4.83 -5.71 13.20
C ARG A 91 6.01 -6.51 12.62
N THR A 92 6.01 -6.73 11.30
CA THR A 92 7.13 -7.41 10.64
C THR A 92 8.34 -6.49 10.59
N ALA A 93 8.18 -5.23 10.18
CA ALA A 93 9.27 -4.25 10.17
C ALA A 93 9.88 -4.07 11.57
N TRP A 94 9.04 -3.93 12.60
CA TRP A 94 9.43 -3.88 14.01
C TRP A 94 10.37 -5.03 14.37
N ARG A 95 9.94 -6.27 14.09
CA ARG A 95 10.70 -7.47 14.41
C ARG A 95 12.00 -7.60 13.60
N VAL A 96 11.99 -7.18 12.34
CA VAL A 96 13.15 -7.26 11.43
C VAL A 96 14.22 -6.23 11.79
N VAL A 97 13.83 -5.08 12.36
CA VAL A 97 14.78 -4.09 12.89
C VAL A 97 15.50 -4.62 14.13
N GLU A 98 14.80 -5.33 15.02
CA GLU A 98 15.42 -5.99 16.18
C GLU A 98 16.40 -7.11 15.76
N ASP A 99 15.99 -7.96 14.81
CA ASP A 99 16.83 -9.02 14.28
C ASP A 99 16.53 -9.27 12.79
N ARG A 100 17.47 -8.87 11.94
CA ARG A 100 17.38 -9.02 10.48
C ARG A 100 17.31 -10.50 10.04
N ARG A 101 17.78 -11.44 10.86
CA ARG A 101 17.71 -12.88 10.58
C ARG A 101 16.28 -13.39 10.61
N ARG A 102 15.37 -12.71 11.31
CA ARG A 102 13.94 -13.08 11.31
C ARG A 102 13.31 -13.05 9.93
N TRP A 103 13.79 -12.17 9.04
CA TRP A 103 13.35 -12.18 7.63
C TRP A 103 13.93 -13.36 6.84
N GLN A 104 15.05 -13.95 7.27
CA GLN A 104 15.72 -15.03 6.54
C GLN A 104 14.98 -16.36 6.63
N ASN A 105 14.15 -16.57 7.66
CA ASN A 105 13.35 -17.79 7.80
C ASN A 105 12.12 -17.76 6.85
N PRO A 106 12.09 -18.57 5.78
CA PRO A 106 10.97 -18.60 4.84
C PRO A 106 9.68 -19.16 5.44
N LEU A 107 9.78 -19.91 6.53
CA LEU A 107 8.62 -20.50 7.23
C LEU A 107 8.07 -19.57 8.34
N ALA A 108 8.64 -18.37 8.50
CA ALA A 108 8.09 -17.38 9.41
C ALA A 108 6.69 -16.96 8.93
N SER A 109 5.69 -17.09 9.81
CA SER A 109 4.28 -16.89 9.47
C SER A 109 3.98 -15.51 8.87
N ASP A 110 4.60 -14.45 9.41
CA ASP A 110 4.46 -13.09 8.89
C ASP A 110 5.09 -12.94 7.50
N ARG A 111 6.25 -13.54 7.26
CA ARG A 111 6.89 -13.55 5.93
C ARG A 111 6.02 -14.26 4.90
N MET A 112 5.54 -15.47 5.20
CA MET A 112 4.66 -16.22 4.31
C MET A 112 3.39 -15.44 3.95
N ARG A 113 2.80 -14.74 4.93
CA ARG A 113 1.61 -13.91 4.72
C ARG A 113 1.91 -12.72 3.80
N LEU A 114 2.99 -11.99 4.05
CA LEU A 114 3.41 -10.85 3.21
C LEU A 114 3.74 -11.30 1.78
N GLU A 115 4.50 -12.39 1.61
CA GLU A 115 4.84 -12.93 0.29
C GLU A 115 3.60 -13.42 -0.46
N ARG A 116 2.64 -14.07 0.22
CA ARG A 116 1.36 -14.46 -0.37
C ARG A 116 0.55 -13.25 -0.83
N MET A 117 0.42 -12.21 0.01
CA MET A 117 -0.24 -10.95 -0.38
C MET A 117 0.44 -10.34 -1.60
N GLY A 118 1.78 -10.26 -1.58
CA GLY A 118 2.56 -9.71 -2.68
C GLY A 118 2.42 -10.52 -3.98
N HIS A 119 2.28 -11.85 -3.91
CA HIS A 119 1.98 -12.67 -5.08
C HIS A 119 0.60 -12.35 -5.66
N GLN A 120 -0.43 -12.21 -4.83
CA GLN A 120 -1.79 -11.90 -5.30
C GLN A 120 -1.82 -10.55 -6.02
N VAL A 121 -1.23 -9.52 -5.40
CA VAL A 121 -1.04 -8.19 -5.99
C VAL A 121 -0.28 -8.26 -7.31
N ARG A 122 0.89 -8.91 -7.36
CA ARG A 122 1.70 -9.01 -8.58
C ARG A 122 0.93 -9.71 -9.71
N ARG A 123 0.21 -10.79 -9.40
CA ARG A 123 -0.61 -11.52 -10.38
C ARG A 123 -1.69 -10.61 -10.96
N GLU A 124 -2.36 -9.82 -10.13
CA GLU A 124 -3.37 -8.89 -10.61
C GLU A 124 -2.78 -7.75 -11.45
N MET A 125 -1.63 -7.20 -11.04
CA MET A 125 -0.91 -6.22 -11.86
C MET A 125 -0.58 -6.78 -13.25
N HIS A 126 -0.13 -8.04 -13.34
CA HIS A 126 0.08 -8.70 -14.62
C HIS A 126 -1.23 -8.90 -15.39
N TRP A 127 -2.32 -9.29 -14.70
CA TRP A 127 -3.63 -9.47 -15.29
C TRP A 127 -4.13 -8.16 -15.94
N MET A 128 -4.10 -7.06 -15.19
CA MET A 128 -4.49 -5.73 -15.67
C MET A 128 -3.69 -5.35 -16.92
N LYS A 129 -2.35 -5.45 -16.86
CA LYS A 129 -1.47 -5.15 -18.01
C LYS A 129 -1.75 -6.01 -19.24
N ALA A 130 -2.02 -7.29 -19.03
CA ALA A 130 -2.17 -8.25 -20.12
C ALA A 130 -3.57 -8.25 -20.75
N PHE A 131 -4.62 -7.88 -20.01
CA PHE A 131 -6.00 -8.08 -20.45
C PHE A 131 -6.84 -6.82 -20.60
N VAL A 132 -6.41 -5.66 -20.05
CA VAL A 132 -7.09 -4.39 -20.34
C VAL A 132 -7.01 -4.11 -21.84
N ARG A 133 -8.17 -3.79 -22.44
CA ARG A 133 -8.31 -3.46 -23.85
C ARG A 133 -9.10 -2.18 -23.99
N PHE A 134 -8.50 -1.20 -24.66
CA PHE A 134 -9.15 0.06 -24.97
C PHE A 134 -10.03 -0.09 -26.20
N ARG A 135 -11.28 0.36 -26.07
CA ARG A 135 -12.23 0.49 -27.18
C ARG A 135 -12.27 1.93 -27.65
N ARG A 136 -12.22 2.12 -28.97
CA ARG A 136 -12.34 3.45 -29.59
C ARG A 136 -13.78 3.94 -29.52
N LEU A 137 -13.93 5.20 -29.16
CA LEU A 137 -15.16 5.98 -29.17
C LEU A 137 -14.88 7.28 -29.91
N VAL A 138 -15.89 7.79 -30.61
CA VAL A 138 -15.82 9.11 -31.28
C VAL A 138 -16.81 10.01 -30.55
N ASP A 139 -16.35 11.16 -30.06
CA ASP A 139 -17.24 12.12 -29.42
C ASP A 139 -18.06 12.92 -30.45
N ALA A 140 -18.99 13.76 -29.97
CA ALA A 140 -19.84 14.59 -30.82
C ALA A 140 -19.05 15.60 -31.67
N ALA A 141 -17.81 15.92 -31.31
CA ALA A 141 -16.91 16.79 -32.06
C ALA A 141 -16.01 16.02 -33.04
N GLY A 142 -16.20 14.69 -33.17
CA GLY A 142 -15.41 13.84 -34.07
C GLY A 142 -14.04 13.45 -33.51
N GLN A 143 -13.77 13.67 -32.22
CA GLN A 143 -12.48 13.35 -31.61
C GLN A 143 -12.44 11.89 -31.14
N ASP A 144 -11.30 11.24 -31.38
CA ASP A 144 -11.06 9.87 -30.92
C ASP A 144 -10.72 9.84 -29.42
N HIS A 145 -11.50 9.04 -28.69
CA HIS A 145 -11.25 8.68 -27.29
C HIS A 145 -11.18 7.16 -27.17
N HIS A 146 -10.42 6.70 -26.18
CA HIS A 146 -10.21 5.29 -25.95
C HIS A 146 -10.57 4.94 -24.51
N VAL A 147 -11.54 4.05 -24.33
CA VAL A 147 -12.05 3.73 -23.00
C VAL A 147 -11.85 2.25 -22.69
N ALA A 148 -11.42 1.97 -21.47
CA ALA A 148 -11.38 0.64 -20.90
C ALA A 148 -11.96 0.66 -19.48
N TRP A 149 -12.37 -0.51 -18.99
CA TRP A 149 -12.79 -0.71 -17.60
C TRP A 149 -12.05 -1.89 -17.00
N PHE A 150 -11.72 -1.78 -15.72
CA PHE A 150 -11.11 -2.86 -14.93
C PHE A 150 -11.50 -2.68 -13.47
N GLU A 151 -12.07 -3.71 -12.84
CA GLU A 151 -12.40 -3.69 -11.41
C GLU A 151 -11.26 -4.37 -10.62
N PRO A 152 -10.37 -3.59 -9.97
CA PRO A 152 -9.27 -4.16 -9.25
C PRO A 152 -9.72 -4.70 -7.88
N GLN A 153 -9.25 -5.89 -7.54
CA GLN A 153 -9.39 -6.47 -6.20
C GLN A 153 -8.42 -5.83 -5.20
N HIS A 154 -7.30 -5.28 -5.66
CA HIS A 154 -6.26 -4.67 -4.83
C HIS A 154 -5.97 -3.22 -5.26
N TYR A 155 -5.23 -2.46 -4.45
CA TYR A 155 -4.90 -1.05 -4.71
C TYR A 155 -3.77 -0.90 -5.74
N ILE A 156 -3.96 -1.46 -6.94
CA ILE A 156 -2.89 -1.61 -7.95
C ILE A 156 -2.89 -0.52 -9.03
N VAL A 157 -3.94 0.29 -9.12
CA VAL A 157 -4.19 1.19 -10.25
C VAL A 157 -3.02 2.16 -10.44
N GLU A 158 -2.65 2.88 -9.38
CA GLU A 158 -1.52 3.83 -9.42
C GLU A 158 -0.18 3.13 -9.74
N ALA A 159 0.04 1.94 -9.17
CA ALA A 159 1.27 1.17 -9.40
C ALA A 159 1.39 0.65 -10.85
N VAL A 160 0.27 0.45 -11.54
CA VAL A 160 0.24 -0.02 -12.92
C VAL A 160 0.12 1.13 -13.93
N ALA A 161 -0.42 2.29 -13.55
CA ALA A 161 -0.64 3.42 -14.43
C ALA A 161 0.55 3.79 -15.34
N PRO A 162 1.82 3.81 -14.86
CA PRO A 162 2.97 4.10 -15.72
C PRO A 162 3.12 3.17 -16.92
N PHE A 163 2.71 1.90 -16.82
CA PHE A 163 2.71 0.97 -17.95
C PHE A 163 1.75 1.42 -19.05
N PHE A 164 0.53 1.84 -18.69
CA PHE A 164 -0.46 2.30 -19.65
C PHE A 164 -0.09 3.66 -20.25
N VAL A 165 0.44 4.58 -19.43
CA VAL A 165 0.98 5.87 -19.90
C VAL A 165 2.08 5.66 -20.93
N GLY A 166 3.06 4.77 -20.65
CA GLY A 166 4.14 4.48 -21.59
C GLY A 166 3.68 3.78 -22.86
N ARG A 167 2.76 2.81 -22.76
CA ARG A 167 2.31 2.01 -23.91
C ARG A 167 1.29 2.72 -24.81
N PHE A 168 0.48 3.61 -24.23
CA PHE A 168 -0.65 4.24 -24.91
C PHE A 168 -0.59 5.78 -24.89
N GLY A 169 0.57 6.37 -24.65
CA GLY A 169 0.74 7.83 -24.54
C GLY A 169 0.40 8.63 -25.80
N ALA A 170 0.30 7.99 -26.97
CA ALA A 170 -0.06 8.64 -28.23
C ALA A 170 -1.59 8.80 -28.46
N MET A 171 -2.42 8.19 -27.62
CA MET A 171 -3.88 8.25 -27.74
C MET A 171 -4.51 8.92 -26.52
N ARG A 172 -5.70 9.51 -26.67
CA ARG A 172 -6.49 10.00 -25.55
C ARG A 172 -7.26 8.83 -24.96
N TRP A 173 -6.95 8.45 -23.73
CA TRP A 173 -7.57 7.30 -23.11
C TRP A 173 -8.02 7.55 -21.67
N ALA A 174 -9.05 6.82 -21.26
CA ALA A 174 -9.52 6.74 -19.89
C ALA A 174 -9.66 5.28 -19.48
N LEU A 175 -9.17 4.94 -18.29
CA LEU A 175 -9.39 3.65 -17.66
C LEU A 175 -10.29 3.87 -16.45
N LEU A 176 -11.50 3.32 -16.51
CA LEU A 176 -12.45 3.35 -15.41
C LEU A 176 -12.20 2.18 -14.47
N THR A 177 -12.25 2.43 -13.17
CA THR A 177 -12.04 1.44 -12.11
C THR A 177 -13.05 1.64 -11.01
#